data_AF-A0A975CB17-F1
#
_entry.id   AF-A0A975CB17-F1
#
_cell.length_a   1.000
_cell.length_b   1.000
_cell.length_c   1.000
_cell.angle_alpha   90.00
_cell.angle_beta   90.00
_cell.angle_gamma   90.00
#
_symmetry.space_group_name_H-M   'P 1'
#
loop_
_entity.id
_entity.type
_entity.pdbx_description
1 polymer ?
#
loop_
_entity_poly.entity_id
_entity_poly.type
_entity_poly.pdbx_seq_one_letter_code
_entity_poly.pdbx_strand_id
1 'polypeptide(L)'
;MFGRKKKKEESNKTYYALGVFSDGQVDDHQFETWSDELMDAADNVGSSSYIIKEELDQEQLTIINERFPEMDPNRPFFVINEIDYDEIQKEYAKLEQQHKWKKFFNTIPLSDYIDAEDRAVFSPHKIQLCTNDFFEASRFLKERGMEDDKNE
;
A
#
# COMPACT_ATOMS: atom_id res chain seq x y z
N MET A 1 -2.07 -0.08 -13.49
CA MET A 1 -1.69 -0.62 -12.16
C MET A 1 -2.12 -2.08 -12.09
N PHE A 2 -1.19 -2.99 -11.82
CA PHE A 2 -1.44 -4.42 -11.61
C PHE A 2 -1.19 -4.71 -10.12
N GLY A 3 -2.20 -5.19 -9.38
CA GLY A 3 -2.07 -5.51 -7.95
C GLY A 3 -2.55 -6.93 -7.66
N ARG A 4 -1.81 -7.66 -6.81
CA ARG A 4 -2.18 -9.01 -6.32
C ARG A 4 -2.77 -8.88 -4.92
N LYS A 5 -3.90 -9.56 -4.65
CA LYS A 5 -4.62 -9.51 -3.37
C LYS A 5 -4.83 -10.92 -2.79
N LYS A 6 -4.52 -11.13 -1.51
CA LYS A 6 -4.90 -12.36 -0.78
C LYS A 6 -6.32 -12.22 -0.21
N LYS A 7 -7.08 -13.32 -0.21
CA LYS A 7 -8.47 -13.38 0.30
C LYS A 7 -8.45 -13.64 1.82
N LYS A 8 -9.27 -12.86 2.54
CA LYS A 8 -9.45 -12.83 4.00
C LYS A 8 -9.56 -14.22 4.64
N GLU A 9 -8.66 -14.56 5.56
CA GLU A 9 -8.89 -15.56 6.60
C GLU A 9 -7.94 -15.32 7.78
N GLU A 10 -8.49 -15.47 9.00
CA GLU A 10 -7.90 -15.34 10.36
C GLU A 10 -7.99 -13.97 11.05
N SER A 11 -8.65 -13.99 12.21
CA SER A 11 -9.26 -12.84 12.88
C SER A 11 -8.38 -12.10 13.89
N ASN A 12 -7.07 -12.35 13.90
CA ASN A 12 -6.11 -11.64 14.76
C ASN A 12 -4.88 -11.12 14.01
N LYS A 13 -4.80 -11.30 12.69
CA LYS A 13 -3.61 -10.91 11.91
C LYS A 13 -3.74 -9.48 11.41
N THR A 14 -2.72 -8.66 11.70
CA THR A 14 -2.61 -7.31 11.17
C THR A 14 -2.08 -7.40 9.75
N TYR A 15 -2.86 -6.97 8.76
CA TYR A 15 -2.39 -6.97 7.37
C TYR A 15 -1.75 -5.65 7.00
N TYR A 16 -0.72 -5.73 6.16
CA TYR A 16 0.03 -4.60 5.68
C TYR A 16 -0.10 -4.48 4.17
N ALA A 17 -0.08 -3.24 3.70
CA ALA A 17 0.04 -2.90 2.31
C ALA A 17 1.45 -2.40 2.00
N LEU A 18 1.95 -2.84 0.86
CA LEU A 18 3.25 -2.50 0.33
C LEU A 18 3.09 -1.57 -0.87
N GLY A 19 3.63 -0.36 -0.78
CA GLY A 19 3.73 0.60 -1.87
C GLY A 19 5.17 0.65 -2.36
N VAL A 20 5.38 0.48 -3.66
CA VAL A 20 6.70 0.72 -4.30
C VAL A 20 6.59 1.99 -5.11
N PHE A 21 7.34 3.01 -4.70
CA PHE A 21 7.35 4.32 -5.35
C PHE A 21 8.58 4.47 -6.22
N SER A 22 8.38 4.76 -7.51
CA SER A 22 9.45 4.92 -8.49
C SER A 22 9.12 6.00 -9.52
N ASP A 23 10.15 6.67 -10.03
CA ASP A 23 10.12 7.62 -11.16
C ASP A 23 10.24 6.90 -12.52
N GLY A 24 9.70 5.68 -12.61
CA GLY A 24 9.81 4.82 -13.79
C GLY A 24 11.15 4.08 -13.93
N GLN A 25 12.03 4.15 -12.93
CA GLN A 25 13.31 3.41 -12.89
C GLN A 25 13.14 1.93 -12.50
N VAL A 26 11.92 1.53 -12.15
CA VAL A 26 11.57 0.15 -11.78
C VAL A 26 10.67 -0.39 -12.87
N ASP A 27 11.11 -1.45 -13.54
CA ASP A 27 10.28 -2.14 -14.51
C ASP A 27 9.30 -3.10 -13.80
N ASP A 28 8.29 -3.56 -14.54
CA ASP A 28 7.25 -4.45 -14.01
C ASP A 28 7.86 -5.74 -13.43
N HIS A 29 8.94 -6.26 -14.01
CA HIS A 29 9.57 -7.49 -13.56
C HIS A 29 10.29 -7.29 -12.21
N GLN A 30 10.97 -6.16 -12.03
CA GLN A 30 11.62 -5.81 -10.77
C GLN A 30 10.59 -5.57 -9.66
N PHE A 31 9.47 -4.92 -9.98
CA PHE A 31 8.35 -4.78 -9.06
C PHE A 31 7.77 -6.14 -8.66
N GLU A 32 7.46 -7.01 -9.63
CA GLU A 32 6.94 -8.35 -9.36
C GLU A 32 7.89 -9.17 -8.48
N THR A 33 9.19 -9.10 -8.76
CA THR A 33 10.22 -9.78 -7.95
C THR A 33 10.19 -9.29 -6.51
N TRP A 34 10.20 -7.97 -6.29
CA TRP A 34 10.15 -7.42 -4.93
C TRP A 34 8.85 -7.71 -4.21
N SER A 35 7.71 -7.59 -4.90
CA SER A 35 6.41 -7.87 -4.29
C SER A 35 6.30 -9.33 -3.89
N ASP A 36 6.74 -10.25 -4.76
CA ASP A 36 6.66 -11.70 -4.48
C ASP A 36 7.61 -12.07 -3.33
N GLU A 37 8.85 -11.57 -3.34
CA GLU A 37 9.79 -11.83 -2.24
C GLU A 37 9.31 -11.25 -0.90
N LEU A 38 8.64 -10.09 -0.89
CA LEU A 38 8.10 -9.49 0.33
C LEU A 38 6.84 -10.21 0.83
N MET A 39 5.98 -10.67 -0.08
CA MET A 39 4.81 -11.49 0.25
C MET A 39 5.20 -12.89 0.74
N ASP A 40 6.29 -13.46 0.21
CA ASP A 40 6.84 -14.74 0.67
C ASP A 40 7.61 -14.58 2.00
N ALA A 41 8.24 -13.42 2.20
CA ALA A 41 8.96 -13.08 3.41
C ALA A 41 8.04 -13.00 4.63
N ALA A 42 6.80 -12.53 4.46
CA ALA A 42 5.86 -12.36 5.55
C ALA A 42 4.40 -12.58 5.07
N ASP A 43 3.70 -13.48 5.75
CA ASP A 43 2.31 -13.85 5.40
C ASP A 43 1.26 -12.80 5.87
N ASN A 44 1.70 -11.60 6.22
CA ASN A 44 0.86 -10.47 6.62
C ASN A 44 0.78 -9.37 5.54
N VAL A 45 1.35 -9.57 4.35
CA VAL A 45 1.16 -8.65 3.23
C VAL A 45 -0.18 -8.94 2.54
N GLY A 46 -1.14 -8.03 2.72
CA GLY A 46 -2.50 -8.15 2.18
C GLY A 46 -2.70 -7.52 0.80
N SER A 47 -1.89 -6.50 0.47
CA SER A 47 -1.93 -5.80 -0.82
C SER A 47 -0.53 -5.29 -1.21
N SER A 48 -0.26 -5.23 -2.50
CA SER A 48 0.91 -4.56 -3.07
C SER A 48 0.51 -3.69 -4.25
N SER A 49 1.01 -2.45 -4.27
CA SER A 49 0.73 -1.47 -5.32
C SER A 49 2.03 -0.84 -5.80
N TYR A 50 2.16 -0.74 -7.13
CA TYR A 50 3.19 0.06 -7.78
C TYR A 50 2.67 1.47 -8.00
N ILE A 51 3.36 2.46 -7.45
CA ILE A 51 2.91 3.86 -7.49
C ILE A 51 3.97 4.69 -8.19
N ILE A 52 3.54 5.38 -9.25
CA ILE A 52 4.41 6.27 -10.01
C ILE A 52 4.57 7.57 -9.21
N LYS A 53 5.82 7.99 -8.94
CA LYS A 53 6.08 9.15 -8.08
C LYS A 53 5.46 10.44 -8.62
N GLU A 54 5.34 10.60 -9.93
CA GLU A 54 4.67 11.75 -10.53
C GLU A 54 3.16 11.84 -10.19
N GLU A 55 2.56 10.74 -9.72
CA GLU A 55 1.15 10.69 -9.30
C GLU A 55 0.97 11.04 -7.81
N LEU A 56 2.05 11.13 -7.03
CA LEU A 56 1.98 11.65 -5.67
C LEU A 56 1.74 13.16 -5.70
N ASP A 57 0.83 13.59 -4.85
CA ASP A 57 0.66 15.00 -4.54
C ASP A 57 1.93 15.54 -3.82
N GLN A 58 2.33 16.77 -4.14
CA GLN A 58 3.49 17.42 -3.53
C GLN A 58 3.33 17.55 -2.01
N GLU A 59 2.10 17.73 -1.53
CA GLU A 59 1.80 17.74 -0.10
C GLU A 59 2.14 16.40 0.56
N GLN A 60 1.78 15.29 -0.10
CA GLN A 60 2.07 13.93 0.39
C GLN A 60 3.57 13.66 0.46
N LEU A 61 4.32 14.03 -0.59
CA LEU A 61 5.79 13.92 -0.59
C LEU A 61 6.45 14.75 0.50
N THR A 62 5.91 15.96 0.76
CA THR A 62 6.42 16.82 1.84
C THR A 62 6.26 16.15 3.20
N ILE A 63 5.07 15.61 3.49
CA ILE A 63 4.79 14.89 4.74
C ILE A 63 5.72 13.67 4.88
N ILE A 64 5.94 12.92 3.80
CA ILE A 64 6.84 11.75 3.81
C ILE A 64 8.26 12.18 4.15
N ASN A 65 8.80 13.20 3.46
CA ASN A 65 10.17 13.68 3.67
C ASN A 65 10.38 14.25 5.08
N GLU A 66 9.36 14.90 5.65
CA GLU A 66 9.42 15.39 7.03
C GLU A 66 9.43 14.25 8.06
N ARG A 67 8.68 13.18 7.82
CA ARG A 67 8.58 12.02 8.73
C ARG A 67 9.76 11.06 8.58
N PHE A 68 10.32 10.95 7.38
CA PHE A 68 11.38 10.00 7.01
C PHE A 68 12.52 10.71 6.28
N PRO A 69 13.29 11.57 6.98
CA PRO A 69 14.33 12.39 6.35
C PRO A 69 15.53 11.59 5.83
N GLU A 70 15.68 10.34 6.27
CA GLU A 70 16.76 9.45 5.83
C GLU A 70 16.46 8.75 4.49
N MET A 71 15.20 8.79 4.05
CA MET A 71 14.78 8.26 2.76
C MET A 71 15.18 9.24 1.65
N ASP A 72 15.82 8.72 0.61
CA ASP A 72 16.15 9.46 -0.61
C ASP A 72 14.97 9.41 -1.60
N PRO A 73 14.25 10.54 -1.80
CA PRO A 73 13.09 10.58 -2.68
C PRO A 73 13.47 10.44 -4.16
N ASN A 74 14.75 10.54 -4.52
CA ASN A 74 15.22 10.37 -5.90
C ASN A 74 15.45 8.90 -6.28
N ARG A 75 15.40 7.98 -5.32
CA ARG A 75 15.56 6.53 -5.56
C ARG A 75 14.25 5.81 -5.30
N PRO A 76 14.01 4.64 -5.92
CA PRO A 76 12.85 3.85 -5.56
C PRO A 76 12.79 3.61 -4.04
N PHE A 77 11.60 3.71 -3.48
CA PHE A 77 11.39 3.51 -2.04
C PHE A 77 10.13 2.70 -1.77
N PHE A 78 10.17 1.98 -0.66
CA PHE A 78 9.10 1.18 -0.13
C PHE A 78 8.34 1.97 0.93
N VAL A 79 7.02 1.87 0.89
CA VAL A 79 6.12 2.39 1.92
C VAL A 79 5.30 1.22 2.44
N ILE A 80 5.28 1.06 3.77
CA ILE A 80 4.49 0.03 4.43
C ILE A 80 3.48 0.69 5.36
N ASN A 81 2.22 0.30 5.19
CA ASN A 81 1.09 0.75 5.97
C ASN A 81 0.26 -0.42 6.45
N GLU A 82 -0.36 -0.28 7.62
CA GLU A 82 -1.39 -1.20 8.07
C GLU A 82 -2.67 -0.99 7.25
N ILE A 83 -3.35 -2.08 6.92
CA ILE A 83 -4.61 -2.06 6.18
C ILE A 83 -5.77 -1.80 7.14
N ASP A 84 -6.25 -0.57 7.13
CA ASP A 84 -7.48 -0.17 7.81
C ASP A 84 -8.69 -0.37 6.88
N TYR A 85 -9.38 -1.50 7.04
CA TYR A 85 -10.56 -1.82 6.23
C TYR A 85 -11.71 -0.83 6.42
N ASP A 86 -11.84 -0.20 7.59
CA ASP A 86 -12.91 0.77 7.84
C ASP A 86 -12.67 2.04 7.03
N GLU A 87 -11.42 2.44 6.83
CA GLU A 87 -11.08 3.56 5.95
C GLU A 87 -11.25 3.24 4.47
N ILE A 88 -10.91 2.04 4.03
CA ILE A 88 -11.19 1.60 2.66
C ILE A 88 -12.70 1.68 2.39
N GLN A 89 -13.54 1.20 3.32
CA GLN A 89 -14.99 1.29 3.17
C GLN A 89 -15.49 2.75 3.15
N LYS A 90 -14.86 3.66 3.91
CA LYS A 90 -15.20 5.09 3.86
C LYS A 90 -14.85 5.70 2.50
N GLU A 91 -13.70 5.37 1.91
CA GLU A 91 -13.33 5.86 0.57
C GLU A 91 -14.24 5.28 -0.52
N TYR A 92 -14.61 4.00 -0.43
CA TYR A 92 -15.60 3.40 -1.32
C TYR A 92 -16.95 4.12 -1.22
N ALA A 93 -17.43 4.38 0.00
CA ALA A 93 -18.67 5.12 0.21
C ALA A 93 -18.60 6.55 -0.36
N LYS A 94 -17.46 7.24 -0.24
CA LYS A 94 -17.25 8.57 -0.84
C LYS A 94 -17.29 8.51 -2.37
N LEU A 95 -16.57 7.58 -2.98
CA LEU A 95 -16.56 7.36 -4.43
C LEU A 95 -17.98 7.12 -4.96
N GLU A 96 -18.70 6.23 -4.30
CA GLU A 96 -20.09 5.88 -4.62
C GLU A 96 -21.05 7.06 -4.48
N GLN A 97 -20.85 7.91 -3.47
CA GLN A 97 -21.64 9.12 -3.27
C GLN A 97 -21.33 10.20 -4.31
N GLN A 98 -20.11 10.27 -4.82
CA GLN A 98 -19.74 11.18 -5.91
C GLN A 98 -20.28 10.70 -7.26
N HIS A 99 -20.39 9.38 -7.43
CA HIS A 99 -20.85 8.74 -8.66
C HIS A 99 -22.22 8.04 -8.52
N LYS A 100 -23.19 8.66 -7.83
CA LYS A 100 -24.50 8.05 -7.51
C LYS A 100 -25.19 7.40 -8.71
N TRP A 101 -25.18 8.06 -9.87
CA TRP A 101 -25.77 7.55 -11.10
C TRP A 101 -25.01 6.35 -11.65
N LYS A 102 -23.66 6.40 -11.68
CA LYS A 102 -22.87 5.24 -12.11
C LYS A 102 -23.05 4.06 -11.17
N LYS A 103 -23.11 4.31 -9.85
CA LYS A 103 -23.43 3.28 -8.84
C LYS A 103 -24.80 2.67 -9.11
N PHE A 104 -25.82 3.49 -9.33
CA PHE A 104 -27.18 3.03 -9.61
C PHE A 104 -27.24 2.08 -10.81
N PHE A 105 -26.44 2.35 -11.86
CA PHE A 105 -26.31 1.47 -13.02
C PHE A 105 -25.21 0.41 -12.89
N ASN A 106 -24.54 0.31 -11.74
CA ASN A 106 -23.39 -0.57 -11.50
C ASN A 106 -22.28 -0.44 -12.57
N THR A 107 -21.93 0.79 -12.91
CA THR A 107 -20.98 1.16 -13.98
C THR A 107 -19.74 1.89 -13.47
N ILE A 108 -19.50 1.90 -12.16
CA ILE A 108 -18.23 2.38 -11.62
C ILE A 108 -17.14 1.34 -11.99
N PRO A 109 -16.10 1.72 -12.74
CA PRO A 109 -15.00 0.84 -13.07
C PRO A 109 -14.31 0.27 -11.83
N LEU A 110 -13.79 -0.96 -11.92
CA LEU A 110 -12.99 -1.55 -10.84
C LEU A 110 -11.73 -0.71 -10.52
N SER A 111 -11.15 -0.05 -11.53
CA SER A 111 -10.02 0.86 -11.35
C SER A 111 -10.32 1.96 -10.33
N ASP A 112 -11.51 2.57 -10.40
CA ASP A 112 -11.89 3.66 -9.49
C ASP A 112 -11.96 3.18 -8.02
N TYR A 113 -12.34 1.92 -7.81
CA TYR A 113 -12.29 1.30 -6.47
C TYR A 113 -10.86 0.98 -6.03
N ILE A 114 -9.99 0.55 -6.94
CA ILE A 114 -8.56 0.35 -6.65
C ILE A 114 -7.92 1.68 -6.24
N ASP A 115 -8.17 2.77 -6.99
CA ASP A 115 -7.67 4.10 -6.68
C ASP A 115 -8.21 4.63 -5.32
N ALA A 116 -9.46 4.30 -4.99
CA ALA A 116 -10.04 4.63 -3.68
C ALA A 116 -9.38 3.85 -2.54
N GLU A 117 -9.05 2.58 -2.77
CA GLU A 117 -8.31 1.75 -1.80
C GLU A 117 -6.89 2.26 -1.60
N ASP A 118 -6.16 2.52 -2.68
CA ASP A 118 -4.78 3.03 -2.61
C ASP A 118 -4.71 4.36 -1.84
N ARG A 119 -5.71 5.25 -1.99
CA ARG A 119 -5.78 6.49 -1.19
C ARG A 119 -5.98 6.25 0.30
N ALA A 120 -6.79 5.27 0.67
CA ALA A 120 -6.99 4.91 2.08
C ALA A 120 -5.71 4.29 2.67
N VAL A 121 -5.12 3.37 1.91
CA VAL A 121 -4.03 2.52 2.33
C VAL A 121 -2.69 3.25 2.35
N PHE A 122 -2.43 4.16 1.41
CA PHE A 122 -1.16 4.88 1.30
C PHE A 122 -1.23 6.32 1.83
N SER A 123 -2.05 6.54 2.86
CA SER A 123 -2.11 7.85 3.53
C SER A 123 -0.74 8.22 4.15
N PRO A 124 -0.16 9.40 3.82
CA PRO A 124 1.17 9.81 4.29
C PRO A 124 1.29 9.90 5.80
N HIS A 125 0.18 10.17 6.49
CA HIS A 125 0.15 10.30 7.95
C HIS A 125 0.17 8.96 8.68
N LYS A 126 -0.11 7.87 7.98
CA LYS A 126 -0.21 6.53 8.56
C LYS A 126 1.01 5.66 8.34
N ILE A 127 1.93 6.09 7.46
CA ILE A 127 3.15 5.37 7.09
C ILE A 127 3.86 4.85 8.34
N GLN A 128 3.99 3.53 8.42
CA GLN A 128 4.70 2.87 9.50
C GLN A 128 6.19 2.68 9.18
N LEU A 129 6.50 2.44 7.90
CA LEU A 129 7.87 2.41 7.40
C LEU A 129 7.95 3.07 6.03
N CYS A 130 8.98 3.89 5.83
CA CYS A 130 9.41 4.37 4.52
C CYS A 130 10.92 4.19 4.39
N THR A 131 11.38 3.44 3.38
CA THR A 131 12.81 3.13 3.21
C THR A 131 13.18 2.88 1.75
N ASN A 132 14.41 3.18 1.37
CA ASN A 132 14.97 2.73 0.08
C ASN A 132 15.58 1.31 0.16
N ASP A 133 15.65 0.70 1.35
CA ASP A 133 16.27 -0.61 1.57
C ASP A 133 15.21 -1.73 1.60
N PHE A 134 15.32 -2.63 0.63
CA PHE A 134 14.49 -3.83 0.55
C PHE A 134 14.61 -4.75 1.78
N PHE A 135 15.82 -4.93 2.31
CA PHE A 135 16.03 -5.81 3.47
C PHE A 135 15.41 -5.24 4.74
N GLU A 136 15.40 -3.92 4.88
CA GLU A 136 14.72 -3.25 5.98
C GLU A 136 13.20 -3.42 5.88
N ALA A 137 12.62 -3.22 4.69
CA ALA A 137 11.21 -3.47 4.43
C ALA A 137 10.81 -4.93 4.73
N SER A 138 11.61 -5.89 4.25
CA SER A 138 11.40 -7.32 4.51
C SER A 138 11.47 -7.66 6.01
N ARG A 139 12.47 -7.09 6.71
CA ARG A 139 12.66 -7.31 8.14
C ARG A 139 11.48 -6.76 8.94
N PHE A 140 11.01 -5.56 8.64
CA PHE A 140 9.87 -4.95 9.30
C PHE A 140 8.62 -5.83 9.20
N LEU A 141 8.29 -6.31 8.01
CA LEU A 141 7.11 -7.17 7.80
C LEU A 141 7.24 -8.49 8.56
N LYS A 142 8.43 -9.10 8.58
CA LYS A 142 8.71 -10.32 9.35
C LYS A 142 8.55 -10.12 10.85
N GLU A 143 9.11 -9.04 11.39
CA GLU A 143 9.00 -8.73 12.82
C GLU A 143 7.54 -8.54 13.23
N ARG A 144 6.75 -7.79 12.44
CA ARG A 144 5.31 -7.61 12.68
C ARG A 144 4.51 -8.91 12.54
N GLY A 145 4.84 -9.75 11.55
CA GLY A 145 4.18 -11.05 11.40
C GLY A 145 4.42 -11.97 12.59
N MET A 146 5.65 -11.99 13.13
CA MET A 146 5.98 -12.77 14.33
C MET A 146 5.36 -12.24 15.62
N GLU A 147 5.07 -10.94 15.70
CA GLU A 147 4.37 -10.35 16.85
C GLU A 147 2.91 -10.78 16.91
N ASP A 148 2.24 -10.85 15.76
CA ASP A 148 0.85 -11.32 15.67
C ASP A 148 0.75 -12.82 16.03
N ASP A 149 1.67 -13.66 15.55
CA ASP A 149 1.73 -15.10 15.86
C ASP A 149 1.97 -15.40 17.36
N LYS A 150 2.52 -14.46 18.13
CA LYS A 150 2.77 -14.61 19.57
C LYS A 150 1.60 -14.19 20.46
N ASN A 151 0.65 -13.44 19.89
CA ASN A 151 -0.51 -12.90 20.59
C ASN A 151 -1.79 -13.74 20.35
N GLU A 152 -1.70 -14.81 19.55
CA GLU A 152 -2.69 -15.91 19.45
C GLU A 152 -2.51 -16.97 20.54
#